data_AF-A0A9C8ZMD7-F1
#
_entry.id   AF-A0A9C8ZMD7-F1
#
_cell.length_a   1.000
_cell.length_b   1.000
_cell.length_c   1.000
_cell.angle_alpha   90.00
_cell.angle_beta   90.00
_cell.angle_gamma   90.00
#
_symmetry.space_group_name_H-M   'P 1'
#
loop_
_entity.id
_entity.type
_entity.pdbx_description
1 polymer ?
#
loop_
_entity_poly.entity_id
_entity_poly.type
_entity_poly.pdbx_seq_one_letter_code
_entity_poly.pdbx_strand_id
1 'polypeptide(L)'
;MNTPGNPSRAHRAGRLITRLYTEEPMSKLPDFRFPEGFRWGTATSAHQVEGNLTNNDWWAAEQAGGYVYRNQASGLACDWWNRAEEDFDRMAEMNQNAHRLSVEWSRIEPSPGHWDEDALARYREMLQGLIARGIEPMVTLHHFTNPLWVAERGGWENRDIVAWFERYTRKVVSALGDLTRLWCTINEPAVMVSQAYVLGKWPPGKKDINAALRVGLNVMRAHAAAYRAIHELVPGAQVGMAKHMMVWQPWRPWLPIDRFLTRLVQQLFNYLPLSMVTEGIVRVPGRRPVRLPEAANTLDWLGVNYYQRYRVRFSPFAARALFARQCTKPGVLKGPGDWGEIHPRGLSQTLRALWRRYRLPMIITENGIPDERDQHRPGFIVTHLHQVWQSIRQGIPVMGYYFWSLVDNFEWTEGYDPRFRFGLIGVDFKTQVRHIRRSGRLYAAICREGGIIPEIVEQYTPSLAPALFGER
;
A
#
# COMPACT_ATOMS: atom_id res chain seq x y z
N MET A 1 52.37 -66.57 26.88
CA MET A 1 50.94 -66.67 26.54
C MET A 1 50.18 -65.68 27.40
N ASN A 2 49.61 -64.63 26.80
CA ASN A 2 48.22 -64.23 27.03
C ASN A 2 47.90 -62.99 26.19
N THR A 3 46.72 -63.08 25.59
CA THR A 3 46.15 -62.31 24.50
C THR A 3 45.73 -60.87 24.87
N PRO A 4 45.59 -59.99 23.87
CA PRO A 4 45.22 -58.58 24.04
C PRO A 4 43.69 -58.37 24.07
N GLY A 5 43.25 -57.40 24.87
CA GLY A 5 41.90 -56.85 24.88
C GLY A 5 41.79 -55.60 24.01
N ASN A 6 40.75 -55.54 23.20
CA ASN A 6 40.42 -54.49 22.22
C ASN A 6 39.56 -53.38 22.88
N PRO A 7 39.89 -52.08 22.73
CA PRO A 7 38.92 -51.00 22.89
C PRO A 7 38.43 -50.45 21.53
N SER A 8 37.12 -50.28 21.48
CA SER A 8 36.30 -49.90 20.33
C SER A 8 36.53 -48.48 19.78
N ARG A 9 36.67 -48.40 18.45
CA ARG A 9 35.98 -47.49 17.50
C ARG A 9 35.71 -46.01 17.89
N ALA A 10 36.64 -45.32 18.55
CA ALA A 10 36.58 -43.85 18.75
C ALA A 10 37.79 -43.10 18.17
N HIS A 11 38.29 -43.51 17.01
CA HIS A 11 39.50 -42.94 16.39
C HIS A 11 39.35 -42.66 14.89
N ARG A 12 38.37 -41.82 14.51
CA ARG A 12 38.33 -41.24 13.15
C ARG A 12 37.58 -39.91 12.96
N ALA A 13 37.57 -39.05 13.96
CA ALA A 13 36.94 -37.71 13.85
C ALA A 13 37.70 -36.63 14.62
N GLY A 14 39.03 -36.53 14.44
CA GLY A 14 39.86 -35.65 15.27
C GLY A 14 40.98 -34.88 14.59
N ARG A 15 41.03 -34.77 13.24
CA ARG A 15 42.11 -34.02 12.53
C ARG A 15 41.71 -33.36 11.20
N LEU A 16 40.46 -32.91 11.04
CA LEU A 16 40.12 -31.90 10.04
C LEU A 16 39.13 -30.94 10.69
N ILE A 17 39.18 -29.67 10.33
CA ILE A 17 38.51 -28.52 10.98
C ILE A 17 39.37 -27.88 12.10
N THR A 18 40.62 -27.57 11.77
CA THR A 18 41.30 -26.41 12.36
C THR A 18 42.27 -25.84 11.33
N ARG A 19 41.74 -25.05 10.39
CA ARG A 19 42.42 -24.00 9.62
C ARG A 19 41.50 -23.55 8.50
N LEU A 20 41.05 -22.31 8.62
CA LEU A 20 40.58 -21.33 7.62
C LEU A 20 39.42 -20.51 8.20
N TYR A 21 39.66 -19.89 9.36
CA TYR A 21 39.01 -18.62 9.72
C TYR A 21 40.05 -17.54 9.44
N THR A 22 40.18 -17.18 8.18
CA THR A 22 40.65 -15.87 7.78
C THR A 22 39.42 -14.98 7.77
N GLU A 23 39.42 -13.91 8.57
CA GLU A 23 38.44 -12.83 8.49
C GLU A 23 38.26 -12.43 7.02
N GLU A 24 37.12 -12.78 6.42
CA GLU A 24 36.84 -12.34 5.06
C GLU A 24 36.57 -10.82 5.08
N PRO A 25 37.27 -10.03 4.27
CA PRO A 25 37.01 -8.59 4.19
C PRO A 25 35.57 -8.35 3.72
N MET A 26 34.91 -7.33 4.29
CA MET A 26 33.50 -6.92 4.03
C MET A 26 33.05 -6.96 2.55
N SER A 27 33.99 -6.87 1.61
CA SER A 27 33.83 -6.98 0.15
C SER A 27 33.22 -8.29 -0.42
N LYS A 28 32.82 -9.27 0.39
CA LYS A 28 32.32 -10.58 -0.09
C LYS A 28 30.86 -10.91 0.24
N LEU A 29 30.16 -10.09 1.02
CA LEU A 29 28.73 -10.31 1.29
C LEU A 29 27.89 -9.87 0.06
N PRO A 30 26.84 -10.62 -0.32
CA PRO A 30 26.11 -10.35 -1.56
C PRO A 30 25.25 -9.08 -1.44
N ASP A 31 25.51 -8.07 -2.26
CA ASP A 31 24.63 -6.93 -2.43
C ASP A 31 23.27 -7.35 -3.02
N PHE A 32 22.18 -6.89 -2.41
CA PHE A 32 20.84 -7.07 -2.95
C PHE A 32 20.46 -5.89 -3.86
N ARG A 33 21.11 -5.82 -5.02
CA ARG A 33 20.85 -4.78 -6.04
C ARG A 33 19.55 -5.04 -6.80
N PHE A 34 18.83 -3.97 -7.09
CA PHE A 34 17.60 -3.97 -7.89
C PHE A 34 17.90 -3.63 -9.35
N PRO A 35 16.96 -3.89 -10.28
CA PRO A 35 17.14 -3.54 -11.68
C PRO A 35 17.35 -2.03 -11.89
N GLU A 36 18.08 -1.69 -12.94
CA GLU A 36 18.17 -0.31 -13.40
C GLU A 36 16.77 0.23 -13.77
N GLY A 37 16.52 1.51 -13.50
CA GLY A 37 15.21 2.12 -13.68
C GLY A 37 14.15 1.70 -12.66
N PHE A 38 14.50 0.96 -11.60
CA PHE A 38 13.58 0.67 -10.51
C PHE A 38 13.13 1.97 -9.82
N ARG A 39 11.82 2.11 -9.63
CA ARG A 39 11.24 3.29 -8.97
C ARG A 39 11.37 3.17 -7.47
N TRP A 40 12.16 4.04 -6.88
CA TRP A 40 12.32 4.23 -5.44
C TRP A 40 11.54 5.45 -5.01
N GLY A 41 10.37 5.21 -4.42
CA GLY A 41 9.44 6.30 -4.11
C GLY A 41 8.77 6.21 -2.76
N THR A 42 7.92 7.18 -2.52
CA THR A 42 7.01 7.27 -1.38
C THR A 42 5.61 7.61 -1.87
N ALA A 43 4.61 7.40 -1.02
CA ALA A 43 3.22 7.73 -1.33
C ALA A 43 2.57 8.63 -0.26
N THR A 44 1.62 9.45 -0.70
CA THR A 44 0.71 10.26 0.12
C THR A 44 -0.71 10.25 -0.46
N SER A 45 -1.68 10.78 0.28
CA SER A 45 -3.03 11.06 -0.23
C SER A 45 -3.48 12.45 0.16
N ALA A 46 -4.26 13.08 -0.73
CA ALA A 46 -4.67 14.47 -0.69
C ALA A 46 -5.29 14.85 0.66
N HIS A 47 -6.39 14.19 1.06
CA HIS A 47 -7.08 14.45 2.33
C HIS A 47 -6.17 14.32 3.56
N GLN A 48 -5.17 13.44 3.49
CA GLN A 48 -4.29 13.18 4.61
C GLN A 48 -3.16 14.21 4.77
N VAL A 49 -2.79 14.94 3.70
CA VAL A 49 -1.61 15.83 3.71
C VAL A 49 -1.87 17.28 3.27
N GLU A 50 -2.82 17.53 2.35
CA GLU A 50 -3.00 18.85 1.73
C GLU A 50 -3.47 19.92 2.72
N GLY A 51 -4.44 19.57 3.55
CA GLY A 51 -5.07 20.49 4.47
C GLY A 51 -6.22 21.30 3.86
N ASN A 52 -7.13 21.75 4.73
CA ASN A 52 -8.30 22.57 4.45
C ASN A 52 -9.22 21.99 3.35
N LEU A 53 -9.30 20.66 3.25
CA LEU A 53 -10.21 19.96 2.35
C LEU A 53 -11.56 19.76 3.03
N THR A 54 -12.41 20.79 2.96
CA THR A 54 -13.67 20.84 3.74
C THR A 54 -14.92 20.44 2.97
N ASN A 55 -14.82 20.15 1.67
CA ASN A 55 -15.97 19.89 0.79
C ASN A 55 -16.13 18.40 0.42
N ASN A 56 -15.75 17.49 1.32
CA ASN A 56 -15.88 16.04 1.11
C ASN A 56 -16.56 15.30 2.27
N ASP A 57 -16.96 14.07 1.99
CA ASP A 57 -17.67 13.18 2.90
C ASP A 57 -16.87 12.81 4.17
N TRP A 58 -15.55 12.68 4.08
CA TRP A 58 -14.69 12.46 5.23
C TRP A 58 -14.66 13.66 6.16
N TRP A 59 -14.48 14.88 5.63
CA TRP A 59 -14.57 16.10 6.42
C TRP A 59 -15.92 16.23 7.12
N ALA A 60 -17.03 16.01 6.39
CA ALA A 60 -18.35 16.04 7.00
C ALA A 60 -18.50 15.02 8.14
N ALA A 61 -17.92 13.83 8.01
CA ALA A 61 -17.91 12.82 9.06
C ALA A 61 -17.01 13.17 10.25
N GLU A 62 -15.88 13.85 10.02
CA GLU A 62 -15.04 14.42 11.07
C GLU A 62 -15.84 15.42 11.91
N GLN A 63 -16.59 16.32 11.25
CA GLN A 63 -17.40 17.33 11.92
C GLN A 63 -18.61 16.72 12.66
N ALA A 64 -19.22 15.68 12.11
CA ALA A 64 -20.32 14.97 12.77
C ALA A 64 -19.88 14.23 14.05
N GLY A 65 -18.60 13.88 14.15
CA GLY A 65 -18.02 13.15 15.27
C GLY A 65 -18.32 11.65 15.25
N GLY A 66 -17.60 10.89 16.09
CA GLY A 66 -17.78 9.45 16.27
C GLY A 66 -17.04 8.55 15.28
N TYR A 67 -16.40 9.11 14.24
CA TYR A 67 -15.59 8.38 13.27
C TYR A 67 -14.09 8.42 13.57
N VAL A 68 -13.60 9.56 14.07
CA VAL A 68 -12.17 9.83 14.19
C VAL A 68 -11.75 9.85 15.66
N TYR A 69 -10.56 9.35 15.93
CA TYR A 69 -9.90 9.37 17.23
C TYR A 69 -10.05 10.75 17.89
N ARG A 70 -10.67 10.76 19.07
CA ARG A 70 -10.95 11.98 19.87
C ARG A 70 -11.65 13.09 19.08
N ASN A 71 -12.48 12.73 18.09
CA ASN A 71 -13.17 13.67 17.20
C ASN A 71 -12.23 14.73 16.60
N GLN A 72 -10.99 14.33 16.28
CA GLN A 72 -10.06 15.20 15.58
C GLN A 72 -10.55 15.45 14.16
N ALA A 73 -10.23 16.63 13.65
CA ALA A 73 -10.43 17.01 12.26
C ALA A 73 -9.07 17.09 11.56
N SER A 74 -9.04 16.78 10.27
CA SER A 74 -7.88 16.87 9.40
C SER A 74 -7.29 18.28 9.40
N GLY A 75 -8.11 19.32 9.23
CA GLY A 75 -7.69 20.72 9.41
C GLY A 75 -6.53 21.06 8.48
N LEU A 76 -5.43 21.59 9.00
CA LEU A 76 -4.23 21.86 8.18
C LEU A 76 -3.53 20.60 7.68
N ALA A 77 -3.71 19.43 8.30
CA ALA A 77 -2.91 18.25 7.97
C ALA A 77 -1.41 18.57 7.95
N CYS A 78 -0.77 18.33 6.81
CA CYS A 78 0.62 18.64 6.56
C CYS A 78 0.76 19.94 5.74
N ASP A 79 -0.29 20.73 5.55
CA ASP A 79 -0.25 21.99 4.81
C ASP A 79 0.39 21.86 3.41
N TRP A 80 0.27 20.70 2.78
CA TRP A 80 0.87 20.44 1.46
C TRP A 80 0.31 21.35 0.38
N TRP A 81 -0.94 21.80 0.54
CA TRP A 81 -1.51 22.75 -0.39
C TRP A 81 -0.63 23.99 -0.58
N ASN A 82 0.01 24.44 0.50
CA ASN A 82 0.86 25.63 0.51
C ASN A 82 2.36 25.33 0.43
N ARG A 83 2.79 24.11 0.81
CA ARG A 83 4.22 23.82 1.09
C ARG A 83 4.74 22.48 0.57
N ALA A 84 4.02 21.80 -0.32
CA ALA A 84 4.42 20.49 -0.83
C ALA A 84 5.86 20.47 -1.39
N GLU A 85 6.29 21.57 -2.03
CA GLU A 85 7.62 21.75 -2.61
C GLU A 85 8.74 21.53 -1.59
N GLU A 86 8.55 21.95 -0.34
CA GLU A 86 9.55 21.74 0.71
C GLU A 86 9.73 20.23 1.01
N ASP A 87 8.68 19.43 0.91
CA ASP A 87 8.76 17.98 1.07
C ASP A 87 9.26 17.30 -0.22
N PHE A 88 9.13 17.94 -1.38
CA PHE A 88 9.75 17.50 -2.63
C PHE A 88 11.27 17.68 -2.61
N ASP A 89 11.76 18.79 -2.03
CA ASP A 89 13.18 18.99 -1.77
C ASP A 89 13.75 17.89 -0.87
N ARG A 90 13.01 17.51 0.18
CA ARG A 90 13.40 16.41 1.08
C ARG A 90 13.38 15.05 0.38
N MET A 91 12.45 14.81 -0.56
CA MET A 91 12.51 13.60 -1.38
C MET A 91 13.77 13.53 -2.23
N ALA A 92 14.18 14.65 -2.83
CA ALA A 92 15.41 14.73 -3.60
C ALA A 92 16.65 14.53 -2.71
N GLU A 93 16.69 15.14 -1.51
CA GLU A 93 17.73 14.88 -0.49
C GLU A 93 17.78 13.38 -0.12
N MET A 94 16.61 12.74 -0.07
CA MET A 94 16.47 11.31 0.18
C MET A 94 16.72 10.42 -1.05
N ASN A 95 17.22 10.95 -2.16
CA ASN A 95 17.55 10.21 -3.39
C ASN A 95 16.37 9.44 -4.00
N GLN A 96 15.13 9.83 -3.72
CA GLN A 96 13.95 9.23 -4.34
C GLN A 96 13.83 9.68 -5.80
N ASN A 97 13.34 8.80 -6.66
CA ASN A 97 13.16 9.08 -8.09
C ASN A 97 11.69 8.95 -8.56
N ALA A 98 10.77 8.63 -7.64
CA ALA A 98 9.35 8.54 -7.95
C ALA A 98 8.50 8.95 -6.75
N HIS A 99 7.31 9.51 -6.99
CA HIS A 99 6.36 9.83 -5.94
C HIS A 99 4.94 9.57 -6.38
N ARG A 100 4.14 8.96 -5.51
CA ARG A 100 2.71 8.74 -5.74
C ARG A 100 1.91 9.69 -4.87
N LEU A 101 1.13 10.56 -5.50
CA LEU A 101 0.17 11.43 -4.83
C LEU A 101 -1.23 11.20 -5.37
N SER A 102 -2.26 11.59 -4.62
CA SER A 102 -3.62 11.68 -5.15
C SER A 102 -4.02 13.12 -5.38
N VAL A 103 -4.94 13.32 -6.31
CA VAL A 103 -5.65 14.58 -6.50
C VAL A 103 -7.01 14.52 -5.82
N GLU A 104 -7.53 15.64 -5.32
CA GLU A 104 -8.79 15.69 -4.57
C GLU A 104 -9.97 16.07 -5.47
N TRP A 105 -10.92 15.15 -5.62
CA TRP A 105 -12.11 15.36 -6.44
C TRP A 105 -12.95 16.52 -5.89
N SER A 106 -13.12 16.65 -4.57
CA SER A 106 -13.91 17.74 -4.01
C SER A 106 -13.32 19.13 -4.24
N ARG A 107 -12.02 19.20 -4.51
CA ARG A 107 -11.32 20.44 -4.79
C ARG A 107 -11.43 20.80 -6.27
N ILE A 108 -11.24 19.83 -7.15
CA ILE A 108 -11.28 20.03 -8.61
C ILE A 108 -12.72 20.20 -9.14
N GLU A 109 -13.70 19.48 -8.57
CA GLU A 109 -15.12 19.58 -8.92
C GLU A 109 -15.97 19.84 -7.67
N PRO A 110 -15.91 21.06 -7.09
CA PRO A 110 -16.57 21.35 -5.82
C PRO A 110 -18.10 21.32 -5.90
N SER A 111 -18.66 21.51 -7.10
CA SER A 111 -20.07 21.28 -7.38
C SER A 111 -20.23 20.65 -8.78
N PRO A 112 -21.36 19.98 -9.06
CA PRO A 112 -21.50 19.14 -10.26
C PRO A 112 -21.26 19.93 -11.55
N GLY A 113 -20.23 19.57 -12.31
CA GLY A 113 -19.86 20.20 -13.58
C GLY A 113 -19.20 21.58 -13.45
N HIS A 114 -18.96 22.08 -12.23
CA HIS A 114 -18.18 23.29 -11.99
C HIS A 114 -16.75 22.90 -11.63
N TRP A 115 -15.78 23.42 -12.37
CA TRP A 115 -14.37 23.07 -12.22
C TRP A 115 -13.59 24.21 -11.58
N ASP A 116 -12.77 23.88 -10.59
CA ASP A 116 -11.79 24.79 -10.02
C ASP A 116 -10.48 24.68 -10.81
N GLU A 117 -10.27 25.62 -11.75
CA GLU A 117 -9.07 25.66 -12.58
C GLU A 117 -7.82 26.05 -11.78
N ASP A 118 -7.97 26.82 -10.69
CA ASP A 118 -6.85 27.20 -9.82
C ASP A 118 -6.35 25.98 -9.05
N ALA A 119 -7.26 25.10 -8.60
CA ALA A 119 -6.90 23.83 -8.01
C ALA A 119 -6.13 22.92 -9.00
N LEU A 120 -6.57 22.86 -10.26
CA LEU A 120 -5.86 22.11 -11.30
C LEU A 120 -4.49 22.72 -11.62
N ALA A 121 -4.39 24.05 -11.67
CA ALA A 121 -3.13 24.76 -11.84
C ALA A 121 -2.16 24.44 -10.68
N ARG A 122 -2.65 24.43 -9.44
CA ARG A 122 -1.84 24.05 -8.28
C ARG A 122 -1.34 22.61 -8.34
N TYR A 123 -2.19 21.65 -8.71
CA TYR A 123 -1.73 20.28 -8.93
C TYR A 123 -0.69 20.18 -10.05
N ARG A 124 -0.86 20.95 -11.12
CA ARG A 124 0.10 21.03 -12.22
C ARG A 124 1.46 21.54 -11.74
N GLU A 125 1.48 22.60 -10.93
CA GLU A 125 2.70 23.12 -10.29
C GLU A 125 3.36 22.06 -9.40
N MET A 126 2.58 21.32 -8.61
CA MET A 126 3.12 20.23 -7.79
C MET A 126 3.79 19.15 -8.66
N LEU A 127 3.14 18.71 -9.74
CA LEU A 127 3.72 17.71 -10.66
C LEU A 127 4.98 18.23 -11.35
N GLN A 128 4.96 19.47 -11.82
CA GLN A 128 6.15 20.12 -12.40
C GLN A 128 7.29 20.23 -11.38
N GLY A 129 6.97 20.53 -10.12
CA GLY A 129 7.92 20.58 -9.01
C GLY A 129 8.61 19.24 -8.74
N LEU A 130 7.87 18.12 -8.85
CA LEU A 130 8.43 16.78 -8.78
C LEU A 130 9.36 16.49 -9.96
N ILE A 131 8.90 16.75 -11.19
CA ILE A 131 9.66 16.48 -12.41
C ILE A 131 10.95 17.30 -12.44
N ALA A 132 10.92 18.56 -12.03
CA ALA A 132 12.09 19.44 -11.95
C ALA A 132 13.18 18.89 -11.00
N ARG A 133 12.81 18.02 -10.06
CA ARG A 133 13.71 17.34 -9.11
C ARG A 133 14.09 15.93 -9.56
N GLY A 134 13.71 15.52 -10.78
CA GLY A 134 13.94 14.18 -11.29
C GLY A 134 13.05 13.10 -10.64
N ILE A 135 11.93 13.50 -10.06
CA ILE A 135 10.98 12.59 -9.39
C ILE A 135 9.80 12.34 -10.31
N GLU A 136 9.62 11.10 -10.79
CA GLU A 136 8.51 10.70 -11.65
C GLU A 136 7.18 10.67 -10.85
N PRO A 137 6.17 11.47 -11.24
CA PRO A 137 4.89 11.45 -10.57
C PRO A 137 4.02 10.25 -11.00
N MET A 138 3.41 9.57 -10.04
CA MET A 138 2.22 8.73 -10.23
C MET A 138 1.00 9.43 -9.65
N VAL A 139 -0.03 9.65 -10.49
CA VAL A 139 -1.26 10.33 -10.06
C VAL A 139 -2.34 9.31 -9.70
N THR A 140 -2.87 9.41 -8.48
CA THR A 140 -4.04 8.66 -8.02
C THR A 140 -5.30 9.50 -8.16
N LEU A 141 -6.29 9.05 -8.94
CA LEU A 141 -7.51 9.83 -9.20
C LEU A 141 -8.51 9.80 -8.04
N HIS A 142 -8.62 8.67 -7.33
CA HIS A 142 -9.52 8.51 -6.19
C HIS A 142 -8.83 7.85 -5.01
N HIS A 143 -8.84 8.54 -3.87
CA HIS A 143 -8.30 8.03 -2.60
C HIS A 143 -9.32 8.24 -1.47
N PHE A 144 -10.42 7.49 -1.54
CA PHE A 144 -11.52 7.37 -0.56
C PHE A 144 -12.49 8.54 -0.43
N THR A 145 -12.04 9.78 -0.55
CA THR A 145 -12.89 10.98 -0.44
C THR A 145 -13.82 11.15 -1.63
N ASN A 146 -15.04 11.60 -1.38
CA ASN A 146 -15.99 12.01 -2.41
C ASN A 146 -16.45 13.45 -2.16
N PRO A 147 -16.63 14.27 -3.21
CA PRO A 147 -17.29 15.57 -3.05
C PRO A 147 -18.63 15.43 -2.33
N LEU A 148 -19.02 16.43 -1.52
CA LEU A 148 -20.31 16.39 -0.81
C LEU A 148 -21.49 16.18 -1.76
N TRP A 149 -21.50 16.86 -2.91
CA TRP A 149 -22.56 16.70 -3.91
C TRP A 149 -22.66 15.26 -4.47
N VAL A 150 -21.55 14.53 -4.51
CA VAL A 150 -21.52 13.11 -4.90
C VAL A 150 -22.12 12.27 -3.78
N ALA A 151 -21.67 12.49 -2.54
CA ALA A 151 -22.12 11.75 -1.36
C ALA A 151 -23.63 11.92 -1.12
N GLU A 152 -24.14 13.15 -1.22
CA GLU A 152 -25.57 13.51 -1.10
C GLU A 152 -26.44 12.83 -2.15
N ARG A 153 -25.89 12.53 -3.32
CA ARG A 153 -26.59 11.81 -4.40
C ARG A 153 -26.42 10.29 -4.32
N GLY A 154 -26.00 9.77 -3.17
CA GLY A 154 -25.84 8.35 -2.91
C GLY A 154 -24.44 7.79 -3.19
N GLY A 155 -23.48 8.64 -3.53
CA GLY A 155 -22.07 8.28 -3.75
C GLY A 155 -21.92 7.08 -4.68
N TRP A 156 -21.13 6.10 -4.25
CA TRP A 156 -20.85 4.90 -5.03
C TRP A 156 -22.03 3.92 -5.18
N GLU A 157 -23.12 4.09 -4.43
CA GLU A 157 -24.35 3.31 -4.68
C GLU A 157 -25.11 3.82 -5.90
N ASN A 158 -24.93 5.10 -6.26
CA ASN A 158 -25.54 5.67 -7.44
C ASN A 158 -24.84 5.13 -8.69
N ARG A 159 -25.62 4.68 -9.68
CA ARG A 159 -25.08 4.18 -10.95
C ARG A 159 -24.43 5.28 -11.80
N ASP A 160 -24.88 6.53 -11.64
CA ASP A 160 -24.39 7.68 -12.41
C ASP A 160 -22.97 8.08 -11.98
N ILE A 161 -22.48 7.56 -10.84
CA ILE A 161 -21.10 7.77 -10.36
C ILE A 161 -20.06 7.38 -11.41
N VAL A 162 -20.34 6.39 -12.25
CA VAL A 162 -19.43 5.94 -13.31
C VAL A 162 -19.21 7.07 -14.31
N ALA A 163 -20.28 7.73 -14.75
CA ALA A 163 -20.21 8.83 -15.69
C ALA A 163 -19.60 10.09 -15.05
N TRP A 164 -19.89 10.35 -13.76
CA TRP A 164 -19.30 11.47 -13.04
C TRP A 164 -17.79 11.29 -12.87
N PHE A 165 -17.36 10.09 -12.47
CA PHE A 165 -15.95 9.76 -12.30
C PHE A 165 -15.20 9.76 -13.64
N GLU A 166 -15.83 9.31 -14.72
CA GLU A 166 -15.25 9.40 -16.07
C GLU A 166 -15.06 10.88 -16.48
N ARG A 167 -16.07 11.73 -16.29
CA ARG A 167 -15.99 13.17 -16.59
C ARG A 167 -14.87 13.84 -15.79
N TYR A 168 -14.82 13.57 -14.49
CA TYR A 168 -13.74 14.01 -13.61
C TYR A 168 -12.37 13.53 -14.10
N THR A 169 -12.24 12.24 -14.42
CA THR A 169 -11.02 11.66 -14.98
C THR A 169 -10.58 12.39 -16.23
N ARG A 170 -11.49 12.60 -17.20
CA ARG A 170 -11.17 13.31 -18.44
C ARG A 170 -10.68 14.73 -18.17
N LYS A 171 -11.28 15.45 -17.23
CA LYS A 171 -10.86 16.80 -16.86
C LYS A 171 -9.45 16.81 -16.26
N VAL A 172 -9.18 15.94 -15.29
CA VAL A 172 -7.86 15.82 -14.65
C VAL A 172 -6.79 15.41 -15.65
N VAL A 173 -7.06 14.39 -16.47
CA VAL A 173 -6.11 13.87 -17.46
C VAL A 173 -5.85 14.89 -18.57
N SER A 174 -6.85 15.68 -18.98
CA SER A 174 -6.62 16.77 -19.94
C SER A 174 -5.70 17.85 -19.37
N ALA A 175 -5.76 18.09 -18.05
CA ALA A 175 -4.97 19.12 -17.39
C ALA A 175 -3.55 18.65 -16.98
N LEU A 176 -3.33 17.36 -16.75
CA LEU A 176 -2.09 16.81 -16.17
C LEU A 176 -1.45 15.69 -17.02
N GLY A 177 -2.11 15.25 -18.09
CA GLY A 177 -1.74 14.11 -18.94
C GLY A 177 -0.39 14.21 -19.63
N ASP A 178 0.10 15.42 -19.83
CA ASP A 178 1.42 15.69 -20.41
C ASP A 178 2.56 15.60 -19.39
N LEU A 179 2.25 15.60 -18.09
CA LEU A 179 3.22 15.55 -16.99
C LEU A 179 3.42 14.15 -16.40
N THR A 180 2.50 13.22 -16.63
CA THR A 180 2.64 11.85 -16.14
C THR A 180 2.07 10.82 -17.10
N ARG A 181 2.75 9.68 -17.17
CA ARG A 181 2.25 8.49 -17.85
C ARG A 181 1.72 7.45 -16.88
N LEU A 182 1.94 7.60 -15.58
CA LEU A 182 1.68 6.55 -14.59
C LEU A 182 0.44 6.90 -13.74
N TRP A 183 -0.67 6.21 -14.03
CA TRP A 183 -1.99 6.53 -13.48
C TRP A 183 -2.53 5.42 -12.61
N CYS A 184 -2.89 5.77 -11.37
CA CYS A 184 -3.65 4.91 -10.47
C CYS A 184 -5.09 5.40 -10.42
N THR A 185 -6.07 4.64 -10.90
CA THR A 185 -7.45 5.16 -10.92
C THR A 185 -8.06 5.22 -9.52
N ILE A 186 -7.98 4.12 -8.76
CA ILE A 186 -8.70 3.97 -7.48
C ILE A 186 -7.75 3.33 -6.47
N ASN A 187 -7.67 3.91 -5.28
CA ASN A 187 -6.98 3.30 -4.14
C ASN A 187 -7.89 2.31 -3.40
N GLU A 188 -7.38 1.11 -3.15
CA GLU A 188 -7.94 0.09 -2.26
C GLU A 188 -9.47 -0.07 -2.28
N PRO A 189 -10.06 -0.42 -3.44
CA PRO A 189 -11.53 -0.53 -3.58
C PRO A 189 -12.16 -1.49 -2.56
N ALA A 190 -11.47 -2.57 -2.22
CA ALA A 190 -11.94 -3.55 -1.23
C ALA A 190 -11.96 -2.98 0.19
N VAL A 191 -10.99 -2.12 0.55
CA VAL A 191 -10.96 -1.48 1.87
C VAL A 191 -12.12 -0.52 1.98
N MET A 192 -12.27 0.38 1.00
CA MET A 192 -13.40 1.31 0.93
C MET A 192 -14.75 0.57 1.06
N VAL A 193 -15.02 -0.43 0.21
CA VAL A 193 -16.26 -1.21 0.26
C VAL A 193 -16.46 -1.89 1.62
N SER A 194 -15.42 -2.53 2.16
CA SER A 194 -15.54 -3.27 3.41
C SER A 194 -15.72 -2.35 4.63
N GLN A 195 -14.97 -1.26 4.72
CA GLN A 195 -15.04 -0.35 5.86
C GLN A 195 -16.30 0.50 5.83
N ALA A 196 -16.73 0.96 4.66
CA ALA A 196 -17.86 1.86 4.52
C ALA A 196 -19.24 1.17 4.46
N TYR A 197 -19.32 -0.05 3.88
CA TYR A 197 -20.61 -0.72 3.63
C TYR A 197 -20.78 -2.08 4.32
N VAL A 198 -19.71 -2.75 4.74
CA VAL A 198 -19.79 -4.03 5.47
C VAL A 198 -19.65 -3.82 6.97
N LEU A 199 -18.59 -3.14 7.39
CA LEU A 199 -18.28 -2.87 8.80
C LEU A 199 -18.94 -1.59 9.31
N GLY A 200 -19.20 -0.63 8.42
CA GLY A 200 -19.78 0.67 8.76
C GLY A 200 -18.89 1.50 9.68
N LYS A 201 -17.57 1.38 9.53
CA LYS A 201 -16.56 2.13 10.28
C LYS A 201 -16.16 3.43 9.58
N TRP A 202 -16.33 3.50 8.27
CA TRP A 202 -16.04 4.69 7.46
C TRP A 202 -17.34 5.26 6.89
N PRO A 203 -17.38 6.55 6.51
CA PRO A 203 -18.53 7.13 5.82
C PRO A 203 -18.89 6.33 4.56
N PRO A 204 -20.17 6.05 4.28
CA PRO A 204 -21.37 6.55 4.96
C PRO A 204 -21.85 5.70 6.16
N GLY A 205 -21.02 4.84 6.73
CA GLY A 205 -21.31 4.09 7.96
C GLY A 205 -22.32 2.95 7.79
N LYS A 206 -22.51 2.46 6.56
CA LYS A 206 -23.52 1.45 6.23
C LYS A 206 -23.06 0.03 6.62
N LYS A 207 -24.05 -0.82 6.91
CA LYS A 207 -23.88 -2.24 7.27
C LYS A 207 -24.77 -3.11 6.39
N ASP A 208 -24.63 -2.98 5.09
CA ASP A 208 -25.46 -3.62 4.05
C ASP A 208 -24.57 -4.31 2.99
N ILE A 209 -24.64 -5.64 2.96
CA ILE A 209 -23.89 -6.48 2.02
C ILE A 209 -24.37 -6.31 0.57
N ASN A 210 -25.66 -6.06 0.34
CA ASN A 210 -26.17 -5.83 -1.01
C ASN A 210 -25.72 -4.46 -1.53
N ALA A 211 -25.72 -3.43 -0.68
CA ALA A 211 -25.09 -2.15 -1.00
C ALA A 211 -23.59 -2.33 -1.30
N ALA A 212 -22.86 -3.08 -0.47
CA ALA A 212 -21.44 -3.37 -0.71
C ALA A 212 -21.18 -4.03 -2.07
N LEU A 213 -22.03 -4.96 -2.51
CA LEU A 213 -21.94 -5.56 -3.85
C LEU A 213 -22.23 -4.54 -4.96
N ARG A 214 -23.28 -3.72 -4.83
CA ARG A 214 -23.60 -2.66 -5.81
C ARG A 214 -22.45 -1.66 -5.96
N VAL A 215 -21.94 -1.17 -4.83
CA VAL A 215 -20.77 -0.27 -4.76
C VAL A 215 -19.57 -0.92 -5.42
N GLY A 216 -19.24 -2.17 -5.06
CA GLY A 216 -18.13 -2.90 -5.67
C GLY A 216 -18.22 -2.96 -7.19
N LEU A 217 -19.41 -3.21 -7.75
CA LEU A 217 -19.63 -3.20 -9.20
C LEU A 217 -19.44 -1.80 -9.81
N ASN A 218 -20.00 -0.76 -9.21
CA ASN A 218 -19.88 0.61 -9.71
C ASN A 218 -18.43 1.11 -9.66
N VAL A 219 -17.68 0.79 -8.60
CA VAL A 219 -16.26 1.14 -8.46
C VAL A 219 -15.43 0.48 -9.57
N MET A 220 -15.67 -0.80 -9.87
CA MET A 220 -14.94 -1.49 -10.97
C MET A 220 -15.32 -0.96 -12.35
N ARG A 221 -16.59 -0.58 -12.57
CA ARG A 221 -17.01 0.11 -13.80
C ARG A 221 -16.37 1.49 -13.94
N ALA A 222 -16.30 2.25 -12.85
CA ALA A 222 -15.65 3.56 -12.84
C ALA A 222 -14.15 3.47 -13.12
N HIS A 223 -13.47 2.48 -12.53
CA HIS A 223 -12.08 2.15 -12.90
C HIS A 223 -11.94 1.86 -14.40
N ALA A 224 -12.81 1.03 -14.96
CA ALA A 224 -12.78 0.68 -16.38
C ALA A 224 -13.06 1.88 -17.31
N ALA A 225 -14.00 2.75 -16.94
CA ALA A 225 -14.28 3.98 -17.67
C ALA A 225 -13.09 4.95 -17.62
N ALA A 226 -12.49 5.13 -16.43
CA ALA A 226 -11.29 5.93 -16.26
C ALA A 226 -10.10 5.37 -17.06
N TYR A 227 -9.89 4.05 -17.05
CA TYR A 227 -8.86 3.38 -17.85
C TYR A 227 -8.96 3.74 -19.33
N ARG A 228 -10.15 3.56 -19.92
CA ARG A 228 -10.39 3.87 -21.34
C ARG A 228 -10.21 5.37 -21.62
N ALA A 229 -10.78 6.23 -20.78
CA ALA A 229 -10.64 7.68 -20.93
C ALA A 229 -9.19 8.15 -20.88
N ILE A 230 -8.35 7.57 -20.00
CA ILE A 230 -6.93 7.90 -19.93
C ILE A 230 -6.22 7.49 -21.22
N HIS A 231 -6.42 6.27 -21.71
CA HIS A 231 -5.76 5.81 -22.95
C HIS A 231 -6.20 6.58 -24.20
N GLU A 232 -7.45 7.05 -24.24
CA GLU A 232 -7.94 7.93 -25.31
C GLU A 232 -7.23 9.28 -25.32
N LEU A 233 -6.97 9.86 -24.14
CA LEU A 233 -6.38 11.20 -24.01
C LEU A 233 -4.85 11.19 -24.02
N VAL A 234 -4.22 10.13 -23.51
CA VAL A 234 -2.77 10.01 -23.37
C VAL A 234 -2.29 8.69 -23.98
N PRO A 235 -1.97 8.68 -25.29
CA PRO A 235 -1.41 7.50 -25.95
C PRO A 235 -0.15 7.00 -25.25
N GLY A 236 -0.17 5.73 -24.82
CA GLY A 236 0.91 5.07 -24.10
C GLY A 236 1.01 5.46 -22.61
N ALA A 237 -0.07 5.93 -22.01
CA ALA A 237 -0.23 5.89 -20.55
C ALA A 237 -0.13 4.44 -20.03
N GLN A 238 0.24 4.32 -18.76
CA GLN A 238 0.29 3.09 -17.98
C GLN A 238 -0.73 3.22 -16.85
N VAL A 239 -1.85 2.52 -16.97
CA VAL A 239 -2.98 2.65 -16.05
C VAL A 239 -3.15 1.39 -15.21
N GLY A 240 -3.27 1.60 -13.90
CA GLY A 240 -3.48 0.53 -12.94
C GLY A 240 -4.36 0.96 -11.78
N MET A 241 -4.42 0.09 -10.78
CA MET A 241 -5.18 0.29 -9.55
C MET A 241 -4.34 -0.20 -8.37
N ALA A 242 -4.36 0.53 -7.25
CA ALA A 242 -3.69 0.13 -6.02
C ALA A 242 -4.61 -0.81 -5.22
N LYS A 243 -4.21 -2.07 -5.07
CA LYS A 243 -4.99 -3.08 -4.34
C LYS A 243 -4.30 -3.48 -3.05
N HIS A 244 -4.97 -3.24 -1.92
CA HIS A 244 -4.58 -3.85 -0.65
C HIS A 244 -4.69 -5.37 -0.74
N MET A 245 -3.55 -6.03 -0.58
CA MET A 245 -3.45 -7.47 -0.49
C MET A 245 -3.16 -7.89 0.95
N MET A 246 -4.01 -8.76 1.48
CA MET A 246 -3.82 -9.31 2.82
C MET A 246 -3.45 -10.78 2.77
N VAL A 247 -2.48 -11.17 3.58
CA VAL A 247 -2.20 -12.59 3.82
C VAL A 247 -3.13 -13.09 4.91
N TRP A 248 -4.00 -14.01 4.53
CA TRP A 248 -4.96 -14.67 5.40
C TRP A 248 -4.46 -16.07 5.75
N GLN A 249 -4.42 -16.41 7.03
CA GLN A 249 -4.11 -17.77 7.49
C GLN A 249 -5.20 -18.30 8.42
N PRO A 250 -5.52 -19.60 8.41
CA PRO A 250 -6.42 -20.14 9.42
C PRO A 250 -5.79 -20.03 10.82
N TRP A 251 -6.61 -19.67 11.81
CA TRP A 251 -6.19 -19.66 13.21
C TRP A 251 -5.84 -21.07 13.69
N ARG A 252 -6.71 -22.04 13.39
CA ARG A 252 -6.49 -23.48 13.59
C ARG A 252 -6.40 -24.18 12.23
N PRO A 253 -5.18 -24.42 11.69
CA PRO A 253 -5.01 -25.05 10.39
C PRO A 253 -5.62 -26.45 10.27
N TRP A 254 -5.78 -27.17 11.38
CA TRP A 254 -6.43 -28.48 11.42
C TRP A 254 -7.96 -28.42 11.36
N LEU A 255 -8.56 -27.27 11.65
CA LEU A 255 -10.01 -27.13 11.72
C LEU A 255 -10.60 -26.74 10.35
N PRO A 256 -11.49 -27.55 9.75
CA PRO A 256 -12.01 -27.30 8.40
C PRO A 256 -12.75 -25.96 8.24
N ILE A 257 -13.53 -25.54 9.25
CA ILE A 257 -14.29 -24.28 9.19
C ILE A 257 -13.36 -23.05 9.12
N ASP A 258 -12.26 -23.03 9.89
CA ASP A 258 -11.28 -21.94 9.83
C ASP A 258 -10.60 -21.89 8.44
N ARG A 259 -10.28 -23.06 7.85
CA ARG A 259 -9.71 -23.12 6.49
C ARG A 259 -10.69 -22.63 5.43
N PHE A 260 -11.95 -23.04 5.51
CA PHE A 260 -12.99 -22.62 4.59
C PHE A 260 -13.19 -21.11 4.63
N LEU A 261 -13.36 -20.54 5.83
CA LEU A 261 -13.52 -19.10 6.02
C LEU A 261 -12.31 -18.30 5.56
N THR A 262 -11.09 -18.82 5.79
CA THR A 262 -9.86 -18.19 5.28
C THR A 262 -9.88 -18.09 3.76
N ARG A 263 -10.25 -19.17 3.06
CA ARG A 263 -10.37 -19.17 1.58
C ARG A 263 -11.48 -18.24 1.11
N LEU A 264 -12.61 -18.20 1.81
CA LEU A 264 -13.73 -17.33 1.49
C LEU A 264 -13.34 -15.85 1.59
N VAL A 265 -12.75 -15.42 2.72
CA VAL A 265 -12.29 -14.04 2.93
C VAL A 265 -11.20 -13.68 1.92
N GLN A 266 -10.25 -14.58 1.66
CA GLN A 266 -9.23 -14.35 0.65
C GLN A 266 -9.84 -14.17 -0.74
N GLN A 267 -10.80 -15.01 -1.15
CA GLN A 267 -11.45 -14.88 -2.44
C GLN A 267 -12.23 -13.57 -2.56
N LEU A 268 -13.00 -13.18 -1.53
CA LEU A 268 -13.82 -11.98 -1.56
C LEU A 268 -13.01 -10.69 -1.43
N PHE A 269 -12.01 -10.65 -0.55
CA PHE A 269 -11.25 -9.42 -0.28
C PHE A 269 -10.10 -9.21 -1.28
N ASN A 270 -9.32 -10.26 -1.58
CA ASN A 270 -8.15 -10.12 -2.45
C ASN A 270 -8.54 -10.27 -3.92
N TYR A 271 -9.14 -11.41 -4.28
CA TYR A 271 -9.22 -11.82 -5.69
C TYR A 271 -10.48 -11.35 -6.41
N LEU A 272 -11.60 -11.16 -5.71
CA LEU A 272 -12.85 -10.76 -6.36
C LEU A 272 -12.72 -9.43 -7.11
N PRO A 273 -12.22 -8.32 -6.52
CA PRO A 273 -12.06 -7.06 -7.26
C PRO A 273 -11.12 -7.21 -8.47
N LEU A 274 -10.02 -7.95 -8.31
CA LEU A 274 -9.07 -8.19 -9.40
C LEU A 274 -9.69 -9.03 -10.52
N SER A 275 -10.48 -10.06 -10.21
CA SER A 275 -11.17 -10.87 -11.22
C SER A 275 -12.22 -10.07 -12.00
N MET A 276 -12.81 -9.02 -11.41
CA MET A 276 -13.74 -8.15 -12.14
C MET A 276 -13.02 -7.36 -13.23
N VAL A 277 -11.81 -6.87 -12.96
CA VAL A 277 -11.07 -6.00 -13.89
C VAL A 277 -10.09 -6.74 -14.81
N THR A 278 -9.78 -8.00 -14.50
CA THR A 278 -8.93 -8.86 -15.34
C THR A 278 -9.78 -9.82 -16.17
N GLU A 279 -10.75 -10.50 -15.56
CA GLU A 279 -11.56 -11.54 -16.23
C GLU A 279 -12.95 -11.01 -16.66
N GLY A 280 -13.41 -9.86 -16.15
CA GLY A 280 -14.76 -9.36 -16.43
C GLY A 280 -15.85 -10.22 -15.79
N ILE A 281 -15.56 -10.92 -14.69
CA ILE A 281 -16.50 -11.85 -14.04
C ILE A 281 -16.55 -11.60 -12.54
N VAL A 282 -17.78 -11.54 -12.02
CA VAL A 282 -18.10 -11.41 -10.60
C VAL A 282 -18.46 -12.80 -10.07
N ARG A 283 -17.59 -13.40 -9.25
CA ARG A 283 -17.83 -14.71 -8.61
C ARG A 283 -17.99 -14.56 -7.11
N VAL A 284 -19.24 -14.52 -6.65
CA VAL A 284 -19.59 -14.53 -5.23
C VAL A 284 -20.13 -15.91 -4.86
N PRO A 285 -19.53 -16.62 -3.88
CA PRO A 285 -20.02 -17.92 -3.44
C PRO A 285 -21.51 -17.90 -3.07
N GLY A 286 -22.27 -18.87 -3.55
CA GLY A 286 -23.72 -18.97 -3.33
C GLY A 286 -24.57 -18.06 -4.22
N ARG A 287 -23.97 -17.30 -5.15
CA ARG A 287 -24.70 -16.50 -6.15
C ARG A 287 -24.32 -16.91 -7.57
N ARG A 288 -25.23 -16.67 -8.53
CA ARG A 288 -24.92 -16.88 -9.95
C ARG A 288 -23.81 -15.89 -10.38
N PRO A 289 -22.81 -16.34 -11.17
CA PRO A 289 -21.81 -15.43 -11.71
C PRO A 289 -22.44 -14.32 -12.54
N VAL A 290 -21.94 -13.10 -12.40
CA VAL A 290 -22.36 -11.94 -13.20
C VAL A 290 -21.21 -11.55 -14.12
N ARG A 291 -21.51 -11.29 -15.39
CA ARG A 291 -20.52 -10.78 -16.35
C ARG A 291 -20.44 -9.25 -16.27
N LEU A 292 -19.22 -8.75 -16.37
CA LEU A 292 -18.85 -7.33 -16.38
C LEU A 292 -17.83 -7.09 -17.52
N PRO A 293 -18.21 -7.37 -18.79
CA PRO A 293 -17.29 -7.33 -19.91
C PRO A 293 -16.63 -5.97 -20.11
N GLU A 294 -17.33 -4.89 -19.75
CA GLU A 294 -16.82 -3.51 -19.85
C GLU A 294 -15.56 -3.28 -19.01
N ALA A 295 -15.37 -4.05 -17.94
CA ALA A 295 -14.23 -3.95 -17.03
C ALA A 295 -13.12 -4.98 -17.29
N ALA A 296 -13.32 -5.95 -18.20
CA ALA A 296 -12.29 -6.94 -18.46
C ALA A 296 -11.03 -6.31 -19.08
N ASN A 297 -9.85 -6.79 -18.67
CA ASN A 297 -8.54 -6.37 -19.17
C ASN A 297 -8.26 -4.86 -19.08
N THR A 298 -8.62 -4.21 -17.97
CA THR A 298 -8.40 -2.77 -17.75
C THR A 298 -7.23 -2.48 -16.80
N LEU A 299 -6.15 -3.27 -16.88
CA LEU A 299 -4.94 -3.06 -16.08
C LEU A 299 -3.70 -3.27 -16.94
N ASP A 300 -2.86 -2.25 -17.06
CA ASP A 300 -1.52 -2.37 -17.64
C ASP A 300 -0.51 -2.85 -16.60
N TRP A 301 -0.76 -2.51 -15.33
CA TRP A 301 0.01 -2.92 -14.17
C TRP A 301 -0.89 -3.11 -12.95
N LEU A 302 -0.43 -3.90 -11.99
CA LEU A 302 -1.14 -4.16 -10.74
C LEU A 302 -0.42 -3.52 -9.54
N GLY A 303 -1.08 -2.56 -8.90
CA GLY A 303 -0.61 -1.94 -7.66
C GLY A 303 -0.86 -2.86 -6.47
N VAL A 304 0.17 -3.04 -5.66
CA VAL A 304 0.11 -3.86 -4.43
C VAL A 304 0.34 -2.96 -3.23
N ASN A 305 -0.71 -2.77 -2.44
CA ASN A 305 -0.58 -2.25 -1.09
C ASN A 305 -0.45 -3.45 -0.13
N TYR A 306 0.62 -3.51 0.65
CA TYR A 306 0.87 -4.61 1.57
C TYR A 306 1.40 -4.10 2.89
N TYR A 307 0.81 -4.56 4.00
CA TYR A 307 1.17 -4.09 5.33
C TYR A 307 1.44 -5.23 6.29
N GLN A 308 0.58 -6.25 6.26
CA GLN A 308 0.41 -7.13 7.41
C GLN A 308 -0.24 -8.47 7.07
N ARG A 309 -0.17 -9.38 8.05
CA ARG A 309 -0.86 -10.68 8.04
C ARG A 309 -1.92 -10.75 9.14
N TYR A 310 -3.05 -11.38 8.81
CA TYR A 310 -4.09 -11.74 9.76
C TYR A 310 -4.35 -13.24 9.79
N ARG A 311 -4.83 -13.71 10.94
CA ARG A 311 -5.39 -15.04 11.10
C ARG A 311 -6.91 -14.97 11.16
N VAL A 312 -7.56 -15.97 10.57
CA VAL A 312 -9.01 -16.08 10.50
C VAL A 312 -9.48 -17.21 11.41
N ARG A 313 -10.39 -16.89 12.32
CA ARG A 313 -11.02 -17.82 13.26
C ARG A 313 -12.53 -17.77 13.09
N PHE A 314 -13.19 -18.93 13.01
CA PHE A 314 -14.65 -18.98 13.13
C PHE A 314 -15.10 -18.38 14.47
N SER A 315 -16.08 -17.50 14.42
CA SER A 315 -16.74 -16.94 15.59
C SER A 315 -18.23 -16.72 15.32
N PRO A 316 -19.15 -17.30 16.12
CA PRO A 316 -20.59 -17.12 15.92
C PRO A 316 -21.02 -15.65 16.12
N PHE A 317 -20.25 -14.87 16.89
CA PHE A 317 -20.51 -13.45 17.16
C PHE A 317 -20.04 -12.51 16.04
N ALA A 318 -19.40 -13.03 15.00
CA ALA A 318 -18.84 -12.25 13.90
C ALA A 318 -19.70 -12.33 12.62
N ALA A 319 -21.02 -12.44 12.74
CA ALA A 319 -21.93 -12.63 11.58
C ALA A 319 -21.71 -11.59 10.47
N ARG A 320 -21.46 -10.32 10.82
CA ARG A 320 -21.19 -9.23 9.87
C ARG A 320 -19.87 -9.36 9.10
N ALA A 321 -18.91 -10.09 9.66
CA ALA A 321 -17.65 -10.44 9.01
C ALA A 321 -17.71 -11.88 8.46
N LEU A 322 -18.89 -12.36 8.05
CA LEU A 322 -19.11 -13.73 7.55
C LEU A 322 -18.64 -14.81 8.55
N PHE A 323 -18.81 -14.55 9.84
CA PHE A 323 -18.32 -15.39 10.96
C PHE A 323 -16.80 -15.55 11.00
N ALA A 324 -16.06 -14.78 10.19
CA ALA A 324 -14.60 -14.79 10.11
C ALA A 324 -14.04 -13.66 10.98
N ARG A 325 -13.63 -14.00 12.22
CA ARG A 325 -12.95 -13.05 13.09
C ARG A 325 -11.47 -12.98 12.71
N GLN A 326 -10.98 -11.75 12.52
CA GLN A 326 -9.56 -11.47 12.33
C GLN A 326 -8.83 -11.46 13.68
N CYS A 327 -7.65 -12.08 13.74
CA CYS A 327 -6.87 -12.24 14.95
C CYS A 327 -5.37 -12.19 14.63
N THR A 328 -4.56 -11.86 15.64
CA THR A 328 -3.09 -12.02 15.63
C THR A 328 -2.68 -13.03 16.71
N LYS A 329 -1.56 -13.73 16.51
CA LYS A 329 -1.02 -14.63 17.55
C LYS A 329 -0.40 -13.81 18.71
N PRO A 330 -0.41 -14.31 19.95
CA PRO A 330 0.39 -13.72 21.02
C PRO A 330 1.89 -13.71 20.67
N GLY A 331 2.61 -12.69 21.12
CA GLY A 331 4.07 -12.59 21.00
C GLY A 331 4.61 -12.26 19.60
N VAL A 332 3.75 -12.06 18.60
CA VAL A 332 4.20 -11.61 17.27
C VAL A 332 4.44 -10.11 17.27
N LEU A 333 5.42 -9.66 16.49
CA LEU A 333 5.63 -8.23 16.26
C LEU A 333 4.47 -7.68 15.41
N LYS A 334 3.81 -6.64 15.92
CA LYS A 334 2.67 -5.97 15.29
C LYS A 334 2.66 -4.48 15.63
N GLY A 335 1.91 -3.72 14.84
CA GLY A 335 1.59 -2.32 15.11
C GLY A 335 0.63 -2.15 16.30
N PRO A 336 0.19 -0.90 16.57
CA PRO A 336 -0.66 -0.57 17.71
C PRO A 336 -2.06 -1.20 17.59
N GLY A 337 -2.70 -1.46 18.73
CA GLY A 337 -4.08 -1.94 18.78
C GLY A 337 -4.29 -3.28 18.06
N ASP A 338 -5.26 -3.29 17.14
CA ASP A 338 -5.66 -4.45 16.32
C ASP A 338 -4.91 -4.53 14.97
N TRP A 339 -3.85 -3.74 14.80
CA TRP A 339 -2.99 -3.81 13.61
C TRP A 339 -2.37 -5.21 13.47
N GLY A 340 -2.20 -5.66 12.23
CA GLY A 340 -1.86 -7.05 11.92
C GLY A 340 -0.43 -7.42 12.27
N GLU A 341 -0.09 -8.69 12.08
CA GLU A 341 1.29 -9.14 12.28
C GLU A 341 2.20 -8.59 11.17
N ILE A 342 3.36 -8.03 11.55
CA ILE A 342 4.43 -7.72 10.59
C ILE A 342 4.94 -9.04 10.02
N HIS A 343 4.74 -9.23 8.72
CA HIS A 343 5.06 -10.51 8.09
C HIS A 343 5.72 -10.31 6.72
N PRO A 344 7.05 -10.08 6.65
CA PRO A 344 7.73 -9.77 5.39
C PRO A 344 7.54 -10.87 4.34
N ARG A 345 7.64 -12.15 4.72
CA ARG A 345 7.46 -13.30 3.80
C ARG A 345 6.10 -13.32 3.09
N GLY A 346 5.09 -12.64 3.65
CA GLY A 346 3.78 -12.53 3.02
C GLY A 346 3.78 -11.65 1.77
N LEU A 347 4.71 -10.69 1.65
CA LEU A 347 4.87 -9.87 0.46
C LEU A 347 5.30 -10.73 -0.74
N SER A 348 6.36 -11.54 -0.62
CA SER A 348 6.80 -12.43 -1.70
C SER A 348 5.76 -13.52 -2.02
N GLN A 349 5.01 -14.01 -1.03
CA GLN A 349 3.88 -14.92 -1.25
C GLN A 349 2.79 -14.27 -2.10
N THR A 350 2.46 -13.02 -1.79
CA THR A 350 1.46 -12.22 -2.51
C THR A 350 1.90 -11.99 -3.96
N LEU A 351 3.13 -11.52 -4.17
CA LEU A 351 3.68 -11.26 -5.51
C LEU A 351 3.69 -12.53 -6.36
N ARG A 352 4.14 -13.68 -5.82
CA ARG A 352 4.08 -14.96 -6.54
C ARG A 352 2.66 -15.37 -6.90
N ALA A 353 1.70 -15.20 -5.99
CA ALA A 353 0.30 -15.58 -6.23
C ALA A 353 -0.34 -14.72 -7.33
N LEU A 354 -0.09 -13.41 -7.30
CA LEU A 354 -0.58 -12.47 -8.29
C LEU A 354 0.06 -12.73 -9.66
N TRP A 355 1.38 -12.89 -9.72
CA TRP A 355 2.09 -13.20 -10.98
C TRP A 355 1.57 -14.48 -11.62
N ARG A 356 1.40 -15.55 -10.85
CA ARG A 356 0.86 -16.83 -11.35
C ARG A 356 -0.54 -16.70 -11.94
N ARG A 357 -1.36 -15.80 -11.42
CA ARG A 357 -2.76 -15.66 -11.78
C ARG A 357 -3.02 -14.69 -12.92
N TYR A 358 -2.35 -13.54 -12.90
CA TYR A 358 -2.69 -12.41 -13.78
C TYR A 358 -1.60 -12.08 -14.80
N ARG A 359 -0.34 -12.46 -14.56
CA ARG A 359 0.79 -12.20 -15.46
C ARG A 359 0.98 -10.72 -15.85
N LEU A 360 0.60 -9.81 -14.94
CA LEU A 360 0.81 -8.37 -15.07
C LEU A 360 2.07 -7.92 -14.34
N PRO A 361 2.77 -6.88 -14.83
CA PRO A 361 3.80 -6.20 -14.06
C PRO A 361 3.19 -5.56 -12.81
N MET A 362 3.98 -5.47 -11.75
CA MET A 362 3.52 -5.02 -10.44
C MET A 362 4.31 -3.81 -9.95
N ILE A 363 3.65 -2.96 -9.18
CA ILE A 363 4.28 -1.87 -8.43
C ILE A 363 3.83 -2.03 -6.98
N ILE A 364 4.76 -1.98 -6.02
CA ILE A 364 4.38 -1.86 -4.61
C ILE A 364 3.95 -0.41 -4.39
N THR A 365 2.66 -0.12 -4.48
CA THR A 365 2.12 1.24 -4.41
C THR A 365 2.05 1.79 -3.00
N GLU A 366 2.01 0.89 -2.00
CA GLU A 366 2.18 1.22 -0.58
C GLU A 366 2.76 0.02 0.19
N ASN A 367 3.77 0.29 1.02
CA ASN A 367 4.22 -0.62 2.07
C ASN A 367 4.80 0.19 3.22
N GLY A 368 4.33 -0.06 4.44
CA GLY A 368 4.69 0.78 5.58
C GLY A 368 4.28 0.19 6.93
N ILE A 369 4.63 0.90 7.99
CA ILE A 369 4.25 0.52 9.36
C ILE A 369 4.05 1.77 10.23
N PRO A 370 3.01 1.80 11.09
CA PRO A 370 2.89 2.82 12.11
C PRO A 370 3.92 2.57 13.22
N ASP A 371 4.83 3.53 13.43
CA ASP A 371 5.95 3.41 14.36
C ASP A 371 6.49 4.78 14.77
N GLU A 372 5.79 5.46 15.69
CA GLU A 372 6.11 6.81 16.17
C GLU A 372 7.60 7.03 16.46
N ARG A 373 8.20 6.07 17.17
CA ARG A 373 9.57 6.13 17.68
C ARG A 373 10.62 5.64 16.70
N ASP A 374 10.19 5.18 15.52
CA ASP A 374 11.08 4.71 14.45
C ASP A 374 12.00 3.55 14.84
N GLN A 375 11.55 2.72 15.78
CA GLN A 375 12.32 1.60 16.33
C GLN A 375 12.25 0.35 15.43
N HIS A 376 11.11 0.13 14.79
CA HIS A 376 10.81 -1.05 13.99
C HIS A 376 10.81 -0.77 12.49
N ARG A 377 10.50 0.47 12.09
CA ARG A 377 10.39 0.88 10.68
C ARG A 377 11.67 0.61 9.87
N PRO A 378 12.90 0.82 10.38
CA PRO A 378 14.11 0.45 9.64
C PRO A 378 14.18 -1.04 9.30
N GLY A 379 13.94 -1.91 10.29
CA GLY A 379 13.92 -3.36 10.07
C GLY A 379 12.77 -3.81 9.17
N PHE A 380 11.62 -3.14 9.25
CA PHE A 380 10.49 -3.37 8.35
C PHE A 380 10.88 -3.11 6.89
N ILE A 381 11.48 -1.94 6.59
CA ILE A 381 11.90 -1.54 5.23
C ILE A 381 12.85 -2.59 4.66
N VAL A 382 13.93 -2.91 5.37
CA VAL A 382 14.96 -3.85 4.92
C VAL A 382 14.36 -5.24 4.65
N THR A 383 13.59 -5.77 5.61
CA THR A 383 13.04 -7.13 5.48
C THR A 383 11.98 -7.25 4.39
N HIS A 384 11.17 -6.21 4.12
CA HIS A 384 10.18 -6.24 3.04
C HIS A 384 10.81 -6.02 1.68
N LEU A 385 11.74 -5.07 1.54
CA LEU A 385 12.47 -4.87 0.29
C LEU A 385 13.28 -6.11 -0.10
N HIS A 386 13.91 -6.80 0.85
CA HIS A 386 14.56 -8.07 0.56
C HIS A 386 13.58 -9.12 -0.02
N GLN A 387 12.31 -9.11 0.39
CA GLN A 387 11.28 -9.99 -0.19
C GLN A 387 10.85 -9.56 -1.61
N VAL A 388 10.88 -8.27 -1.90
CA VAL A 388 10.69 -7.75 -3.27
C VAL A 388 11.85 -8.18 -4.15
N TRP A 389 13.10 -7.98 -3.70
CA TRP A 389 14.30 -8.43 -4.40
C TRP A 389 14.26 -9.93 -4.70
N GLN A 390 13.91 -10.77 -3.71
CA GLN A 390 13.75 -12.21 -3.91
C GLN A 390 12.71 -12.55 -4.99
N SER A 391 11.65 -11.75 -5.09
CA SER A 391 10.61 -11.95 -6.10
C SER A 391 11.11 -11.55 -7.49
N ILE A 392 11.83 -10.43 -7.61
CA ILE A 392 12.46 -9.98 -8.86
C ILE A 392 13.46 -11.04 -9.36
N ARG A 393 14.32 -11.57 -8.48
CA ARG A 393 15.25 -12.65 -8.83
C ARG A 393 14.58 -13.94 -9.30
N GLN A 394 13.30 -14.14 -8.96
CA GLN A 394 12.49 -15.25 -9.45
C GLN A 394 11.78 -14.93 -10.78
N GLY A 395 12.14 -13.83 -11.45
CA GLY A 395 11.59 -13.41 -12.74
C GLY A 395 10.21 -12.74 -12.63
N ILE A 396 9.84 -12.24 -11.45
CA ILE A 396 8.58 -11.49 -11.27
C ILE A 396 8.84 -10.01 -11.59
N PRO A 397 8.12 -9.41 -12.58
CA PRO A 397 8.34 -8.03 -12.99
C PRO A 397 7.76 -7.05 -11.96
N VAL A 398 8.53 -6.72 -10.92
CA VAL A 398 8.22 -5.63 -9.98
C VAL A 398 8.98 -4.38 -10.41
N MET A 399 8.27 -3.31 -10.76
CA MET A 399 8.83 -2.11 -11.39
C MET A 399 9.17 -0.99 -10.41
N GLY A 400 8.71 -1.08 -9.16
CA GLY A 400 8.90 -0.02 -8.18
C GLY A 400 8.40 -0.36 -6.79
N TYR A 401 8.89 0.43 -5.82
CA TYR A 401 8.50 0.38 -4.42
C TYR A 401 8.23 1.78 -3.88
N TYR A 402 7.02 1.97 -3.37
CA TYR A 402 6.55 3.22 -2.78
C TYR A 402 6.29 2.98 -1.29
N PHE A 403 7.14 3.58 -0.45
CA PHE A 403 6.97 3.49 0.99
C PHE A 403 5.78 4.33 1.45
N TRP A 404 4.91 3.75 2.28
CA TRP A 404 3.84 4.48 2.95
C TRP A 404 4.28 4.87 4.37
N SER A 405 4.49 6.15 4.68
CA SER A 405 4.27 7.35 3.86
C SER A 405 5.50 8.26 3.82
N LEU A 406 5.49 9.26 2.93
CA LEU A 406 6.55 10.27 2.91
C LEU A 406 6.61 11.04 4.24
N VAL A 407 5.50 11.68 4.59
CA VAL A 407 5.32 12.44 5.83
C VAL A 407 4.34 11.75 6.76
N ASP A 408 4.45 12.01 8.06
CA ASP A 408 3.31 11.79 8.96
C ASP A 408 2.11 12.56 8.45
N ASN A 409 0.93 11.99 8.61
CA ASN A 409 -0.30 12.52 8.02
C ASN A 409 -1.51 12.25 8.93
N PHE A 410 -2.68 12.73 8.51
CA PHE A 410 -3.95 12.43 9.16
C PHE A 410 -4.38 10.99 8.83
N GLU A 411 -4.30 10.05 9.77
CA GLU A 411 -4.51 8.62 9.52
C GLU A 411 -5.98 8.22 9.67
N TRP A 412 -6.84 8.78 8.82
CA TRP A 412 -8.26 8.40 8.69
C TRP A 412 -8.99 8.38 10.05
N THR A 413 -9.52 7.22 10.46
CA THR A 413 -10.22 7.05 11.75
C THR A 413 -9.30 7.17 12.96
N GLU A 414 -8.00 6.99 12.79
CA GLU A 414 -7.00 7.15 13.86
C GLU A 414 -6.56 8.62 14.01
N GLY A 415 -6.94 9.49 13.08
CA GLY A 415 -6.64 10.92 13.11
C GLY A 415 -5.15 11.20 13.32
N TYR A 416 -4.84 12.00 14.35
CA TYR A 416 -3.48 12.29 14.80
C TYR A 416 -3.07 11.48 16.03
N ASP A 417 -3.59 10.27 16.24
CA ASP A 417 -3.05 9.39 17.28
C ASP A 417 -1.54 9.17 17.05
N PRO A 418 -0.66 9.53 18.01
CA PRO A 418 0.79 9.41 17.85
C PRO A 418 1.24 7.98 17.56
N ARG A 419 0.45 6.96 17.92
CA ARG A 419 0.79 5.57 17.66
C ARG A 419 0.74 5.21 16.18
N PHE A 420 -0.03 5.95 15.38
CA PHE A 420 -0.29 5.69 13.96
C PHE A 420 0.52 6.60 13.03
N ARG A 421 1.80 6.81 13.35
CA ARG A 421 2.72 7.62 12.53
C ARG A 421 3.41 6.74 11.50
N PHE A 422 3.13 6.95 10.21
CA PHE A 422 3.70 6.17 9.12
C PHE A 422 4.91 6.83 8.45
N GLY A 423 5.08 8.15 8.59
CA GLY A 423 6.01 8.94 7.78
C GLY A 423 7.48 8.55 7.93
N LEU A 424 8.22 8.58 6.83
CA LEU A 424 9.69 8.67 6.87
C LEU A 424 10.17 10.04 7.37
N ILE A 425 9.33 11.06 7.18
CA ILE A 425 9.51 12.43 7.67
C ILE A 425 8.47 12.67 8.76
N GLY A 426 8.94 13.04 9.94
CA GLY A 426 8.06 13.41 11.03
C GLY A 426 7.58 14.84 10.89
N VAL A 427 6.31 15.08 11.24
CA VAL A 427 5.67 16.39 11.18
C VAL A 427 5.19 16.79 12.57
N ASP A 428 5.62 17.96 13.04
CA ASP A 428 4.92 18.63 14.12
C ASP A 428 3.71 19.36 13.55
N PHE A 429 2.51 18.82 13.78
CA PHE A 429 1.28 19.37 13.21
C PHE A 429 0.92 20.77 13.71
N LYS A 430 1.51 21.24 14.82
CA LYS A 430 1.29 22.60 15.32
C LYS A 430 2.20 23.61 14.65
N THR A 431 3.48 23.27 14.51
CA THR A 431 4.51 24.20 13.99
C THR A 431 4.79 23.99 12.50
N GLN A 432 4.31 22.89 11.93
CA GLN A 432 4.60 22.45 10.57
C GLN A 432 6.10 22.19 10.32
N VAL A 433 6.88 21.94 11.38
CA VAL A 433 8.29 21.57 11.25
C VAL A 433 8.43 20.11 10.87
N ARG A 434 9.30 19.85 9.87
CA ARG A 434 9.64 18.50 9.39
C ARG A 434 11.00 18.04 9.88
N HIS A 435 11.11 16.75 10.19
CA HIS A 435 12.39 16.09 10.47
C HIS A 435 12.48 14.73 9.79
N ILE A 436 13.55 14.48 9.03
CA ILE A 436 13.80 13.17 8.42
C ILE A 436 14.18 12.18 9.54
N ARG A 437 13.40 11.09 9.66
CA ARG A 437 13.65 10.05 10.66
C ARG A 437 14.85 9.18 10.29
N ARG A 438 15.26 8.32 11.22
CA ARG A 438 16.35 7.36 11.00
C ARG A 438 16.02 6.38 9.87
N SER A 439 14.77 5.92 9.76
CA SER A 439 14.24 5.16 8.63
C SER A 439 14.23 5.94 7.33
N GLY A 440 13.97 7.25 7.37
CA GLY A 440 14.08 8.13 6.20
C GLY A 440 15.51 8.17 5.67
N ARG A 441 16.50 8.33 6.56
CA ARG A 441 17.92 8.29 6.18
C ARG A 441 18.37 6.90 5.68
N LEU A 442 17.87 5.82 6.30
CA LEU A 442 18.07 4.46 5.79
C LEU A 442 17.50 4.31 4.37
N TYR A 443 16.24 4.71 4.17
CA TYR A 443 15.60 4.61 2.87
C TYR A 443 16.37 5.43 1.82
N ALA A 444 16.85 6.61 2.20
CA ALA A 444 17.70 7.43 1.33
C ALA A 444 18.99 6.74 0.90
N ALA A 445 19.66 6.04 1.81
CA ALA A 445 20.83 5.24 1.49
C ALA A 445 20.48 4.10 0.53
N ILE A 446 19.37 3.40 0.75
CA ILE A 446 18.89 2.33 -0.14
C ILE A 446 18.59 2.87 -1.55
N CYS A 447 17.93 4.04 -1.64
CA CYS A 447 17.60 4.66 -2.92
C CYS A 447 18.86 5.05 -3.68
N ARG A 448 19.84 5.67 -3.00
CA ARG A 448 21.15 6.04 -3.58
C ARG A 448 21.90 4.84 -4.12
N GLU A 449 21.93 3.75 -3.36
CA GLU A 449 22.63 2.52 -3.74
C GLU A 449 21.84 1.66 -4.74
N GLY A 450 20.55 1.92 -4.94
CA GLY A 450 19.68 1.05 -5.72
C GLY A 450 19.57 -0.38 -5.14
N GLY A 451 19.68 -0.53 -3.82
CA GLY A 451 19.66 -1.85 -3.18
C GLY A 451 19.97 -1.86 -1.69
N ILE A 452 19.96 -3.07 -1.12
CA ILE A 452 20.34 -3.31 0.28
C ILE A 452 21.76 -3.89 0.28
N ILE A 453 22.70 -3.18 0.88
CA ILE A 453 24.11 -3.58 1.00
C ILE A 453 24.50 -3.76 2.49
N PRO A 454 25.57 -4.53 2.79
CA PRO A 454 26.00 -4.80 4.16
C PRO A 454 26.18 -3.54 5.01
N GLU A 455 26.83 -2.51 4.49
CA GLU A 455 27.14 -1.27 5.20
C GLU A 455 25.87 -0.55 5.68
N ILE A 456 24.84 -0.51 4.83
CA ILE A 456 23.54 0.06 5.19
C ILE A 456 22.89 -0.74 6.32
N VAL A 457 22.89 -2.07 6.20
CA VAL A 457 22.27 -2.93 7.21
C VAL A 457 23.01 -2.83 8.55
N GLU A 458 24.33 -2.75 8.53
CA GLU A 458 25.14 -2.59 9.74
C GLU A 458 24.90 -1.26 10.44
N GLN A 459 24.81 -0.18 9.68
CA GLN A 459 24.55 1.15 10.22
C GLN A 459 23.13 1.28 10.79
N TYR A 460 22.14 0.77 10.07
CA TYR A 460 20.73 1.04 10.38
C TYR A 460 19.98 -0.12 11.06
N THR A 461 20.39 -1.35 10.85
CA THR A 461 19.70 -2.53 11.40
C THR A 461 20.68 -3.68 11.68
N PRO A 462 21.71 -3.47 12.53
CA PRO A 462 22.82 -4.43 12.66
C PRO A 462 22.36 -5.83 13.10
N SER A 463 21.26 -5.92 13.85
CA SER A 463 20.65 -7.19 14.26
C SER A 463 20.12 -8.04 13.09
N LEU A 464 19.92 -7.47 11.91
CA LEU A 464 19.49 -8.19 10.71
C LEU A 464 20.65 -8.72 9.87
N ALA A 465 21.88 -8.22 10.05
CA ALA A 465 23.01 -8.58 9.22
C ALA A 465 23.28 -10.10 9.19
N PRO A 466 23.30 -10.83 10.33
CA PRO A 466 23.54 -12.27 10.32
C PRO A 466 22.48 -13.05 9.53
N ALA A 467 21.21 -12.63 9.64
CA ALA A 467 20.10 -13.29 8.97
C ALA A 467 20.05 -13.01 7.45
N LEU A 468 20.64 -11.91 7.00
CA LEU A 468 20.65 -11.49 5.60
C LEU A 468 21.89 -11.99 4.85
N PHE A 469 23.07 -11.90 5.48
CA PHE A 469 24.35 -12.14 4.81
C PHE A 469 25.12 -13.35 5.36
N GLY A 470 24.64 -14.00 6.43
CA GLY A 470 25.34 -15.07 7.13
C GLY A 470 26.09 -14.58 8.37
N GLU A 471 26.50 -15.50 9.25
CA GLU A 471 27.38 -15.18 10.38
C GLU A 471 28.76 -14.77 9.85
N ARG A 472 29.33 -13.70 10.42
CA ARG A 472 30.69 -13.23 10.09
C ARG A 472 31.76 -14.17 10.64
#